data_AF-A0A2V8NNA3-F1
#
_entry.id   AF-A0A2V8NNA3-F1
#
_cell.length_a   1.000
_cell.length_b   1.000
_cell.length_c   1.000
_cell.angle_alpha   90.00
_cell.angle_beta   90.00
_cell.angle_gamma   90.00
#
_symmetry.space_group_name_H-M   'P 1'
#
loop_
_entity.id
_entity.type
_entity.pdbx_description
1 polymer ?
#
loop_
_entity_poly.entity_id
_entity_poly.type
_entity_poly.pdbx_seq_one_letter_code
_entity_poly.pdbx_strand_id
1 'polypeptide(L)'
;MLSLDVFRGITIAGMVLVNNPGTWSSIYWPLEHAEWDGWTPTDLIFPFFLFIVGISTTLAFARRVESGSNERELILKVIKRSAIIFALGLFLNGFPYFHL
;
A
#
# COMPACT_ATOMS: atom_id res chain seq x y z
N MET A 1 13.97 3.99 -11.04
CA MET A 1 13.74 3.34 -9.73
C MET A 1 13.53 4.40 -8.66
N LEU A 2 14.48 5.32 -8.45
CA LEU A 2 14.36 6.40 -7.44
C LEU A 2 13.02 7.16 -7.50
N SER A 3 12.60 7.66 -8.67
CA SER A 3 11.36 8.43 -8.80
C SER A 3 10.10 7.62 -8.45
N LEU A 4 10.07 6.31 -8.76
CA LEU A 4 8.94 5.43 -8.43
C LEU A 4 8.92 5.08 -6.94
N ASP A 5 10.09 4.89 -6.34
CA ASP A 5 10.22 4.63 -4.91
C ASP A 5 9.82 5.86 -4.09
N VAL A 6 10.19 7.07 -4.53
CA VAL A 6 9.76 8.35 -3.94
C VAL A 6 8.25 8.54 -4.09
N PHE A 7 7.69 8.32 -5.29
CA PHE A 7 6.25 8.47 -5.51
C PHE A 7 5.44 7.50 -4.66
N ARG A 8 5.83 6.22 -4.61
CA ARG A 8 5.21 5.22 -3.72
C ARG A 8 5.29 5.66 -2.26
N GLY A 9 6.43 6.19 -1.83
CA GLY A 9 6.63 6.72 -0.48
C GLY A 9 5.68 7.86 -0.14
N ILE A 10 5.50 8.82 -1.06
CA ILE A 10 4.56 9.93 -0.90
C ILE A 10 3.12 9.42 -0.79
N THR A 11 2.72 8.47 -1.62
CA THR A 11 1.36 7.90 -1.56
C THR A 11 1.08 7.21 -0.23
N ILE A 12 2.04 6.42 0.29
CA ILE A 12 1.91 5.76 1.59
C ILE A 12 1.87 6.79 2.73
N ALA A 13 2.72 7.83 2.66
CA ALA A 13 2.72 8.91 3.64
C ALA A 13 1.38 9.66 3.66
N GLY A 14 0.79 9.93 2.48
CA GLY A 14 -0.55 10.48 2.34
C GLY A 14 -1.60 9.58 2.99
N MET A 15 -1.55 8.27 2.74
CA MET A 15 -2.48 7.31 3.34
C MET A 15 -2.41 7.28 4.87
N VAL A 16 -1.21 7.36 5.45
CA VAL A 16 -1.03 7.45 6.91
C VAL A 16 -1.58 8.76 7.46
N LEU A 17 -1.31 9.87 6.77
CA LEU A 17 -1.75 11.21 7.18
C LEU A 17 -3.28 11.33 7.20
N VAL A 18 -3.95 10.76 6.20
CA VAL A 18 -5.43 10.72 6.13
C VAL A 18 -6.05 9.80 7.18
N ASN A 19 -5.44 8.64 7.45
CA ASN A 19 -5.96 7.71 8.45
C ASN A 19 -5.76 8.20 9.90
N ASN A 20 -4.93 9.21 10.13
CA ASN A 20 -4.67 9.74 11.46
C ASN A 20 -4.77 11.27 11.48
N PRO A 21 -5.98 11.85 11.36
CA PRO A 21 -6.17 13.30 11.33
C PRO A 21 -5.92 13.97 12.69
N GLY A 22 -5.47 13.23 13.71
CA GLY A 22 -5.19 13.71 15.06
C GLY A 22 -6.45 13.91 15.91
N THR A 23 -7.47 14.62 15.40
CA THR A 23 -8.72 14.86 16.11
C THR A 23 -9.90 14.83 15.14
N TRP A 24 -10.77 13.83 15.28
CA TRP A 24 -11.95 13.65 14.43
C TRP A 24 -12.99 14.79 14.51
N SER A 25 -12.89 15.65 15.53
CA SER A 25 -13.72 16.85 15.69
C SER A 25 -13.14 18.11 15.03
N SER A 26 -11.94 18.05 14.45
CA SER A 26 -11.26 19.19 13.82
C SER A 26 -10.39 18.69 12.66
N ILE A 27 -11.00 17.96 11.73
CA ILE A 27 -10.33 17.48 10.52
C ILE A 27 -10.11 18.68 9.61
N TYR A 28 -8.87 18.87 9.15
CA TYR A 28 -8.59 19.87 8.11
C TYR A 28 -9.33 19.45 6.83
N TRP A 29 -10.09 20.37 6.24
CA TRP A 29 -10.92 20.13 5.05
C TRP A 29 -10.24 19.32 3.91
N PRO A 30 -8.91 19.43 3.62
CA PRO A 30 -8.25 18.64 2.57
C PRO A 30 -8.00 17.17 2.92
N LEU A 31 -8.29 16.74 4.17
CA LEU A 31 -8.08 15.38 4.69
C LEU A 31 -9.39 14.66 4.97
N GLU A 32 -10.50 15.37 4.86
CA GLU A 32 -11.84 14.79 4.92
C GLU A 32 -12.19 14.22 3.55
N HIS A 33 -12.95 13.13 3.51
CA HIS A 33 -13.48 12.63 2.24
C HIS A 33 -14.69 13.47 1.85
N ALA A 34 -14.88 13.75 0.56
CA ALA A 34 -16.09 14.41 0.10
C ALA A 34 -17.33 13.52 0.39
N GLU A 35 -18.41 14.09 0.91
CA GLU A 35 -19.62 13.33 1.26
C GLU A 35 -20.39 12.82 0.02
N TRP A 36 -20.39 13.56 -1.10
CA TRP A 36 -21.17 13.19 -2.29
C TRP A 36 -20.64 13.80 -3.60
N ASP A 37 -20.81 15.12 -3.79
CA ASP A 37 -20.34 15.87 -4.95
C ASP A 37 -19.18 16.79 -4.54
N GLY A 38 -17.96 16.30 -4.71
CA GLY A 38 -16.74 17.04 -4.37
C GLY A 38 -15.48 16.30 -4.79
N TRP A 39 -14.35 17.00 -4.75
CA TRP A 39 -13.04 16.40 -4.94
C TRP A 39 -12.12 16.86 -3.82
N THR A 40 -11.69 15.92 -2.97
CA THR A 40 -10.67 16.19 -1.97
C THR A 40 -9.35 15.54 -2.39
N PRO A 41 -8.20 16.13 -2.03
CA PRO A 41 -6.89 15.50 -2.27
C PRO A 41 -6.79 14.09 -1.66
N THR A 42 -7.54 13.85 -0.59
CA THR A 42 -7.75 12.57 0.10
C THR A 42 -8.17 11.44 -0.84
N ASP A 43 -9.14 11.71 -1.73
CA ASP A 43 -9.77 10.72 -2.61
C ASP A 43 -8.81 10.21 -3.70
N LEU A 44 -7.75 10.97 -4.01
CA LEU A 44 -6.77 10.64 -5.04
C LEU A 44 -5.69 9.66 -4.58
N ILE A 45 -5.51 9.49 -3.27
CA ILE A 45 -4.45 8.65 -2.70
C ILE A 45 -4.62 7.21 -3.20
N PHE A 46 -5.86 6.72 -3.22
CA PHE A 46 -6.15 5.35 -3.65
C PHE A 46 -5.91 5.13 -5.16
N PRO A 47 -6.44 5.96 -6.08
CA PRO A 47 -6.09 5.90 -7.50
C PRO A 47 -4.57 5.98 -7.78
N PHE A 48 -3.86 6.89 -7.12
CA PHE A 48 -2.41 7.01 -7.28
C PHE A 48 -1.67 5.77 -6.75
N PHE A 49 -2.17 5.16 -5.67
CA PHE A 49 -1.64 3.91 -5.14
C PHE A 49 -1.77 2.75 -6.14
N LEU A 50 -2.96 2.55 -6.73
CA LEU A 50 -3.15 1.50 -7.73
C LEU A 50 -2.27 1.73 -8.97
N PHE A 51 -2.17 2.97 -9.43
CA PHE A 51 -1.34 3.33 -10.58
C PHE A 51 0.14 3.02 -10.34
N ILE A 52 0.70 3.45 -9.20
CA ILE A 52 2.12 3.22 -8.90
C ILE A 52 2.43 1.73 -8.68
N VAL A 53 1.54 0.99 -8.02
CA VAL A 53 1.70 -0.46 -7.81
C VAL A 53 1.66 -1.19 -9.15
N GLY A 54 0.75 -0.81 -10.05
CA GLY A 54 0.66 -1.36 -11.40
C GLY A 54 1.96 -1.16 -12.19
N ILE A 55 2.43 0.08 -12.30
CA ILE A 55 3.67 0.41 -13.03
C ILE A 55 4.90 -0.24 -12.39
N SER A 56 4.97 -0.26 -11.06
CA SER A 56 6.09 -0.89 -10.35
C SER A 56 6.16 -2.38 -10.64
N THR A 57 5.01 -3.06 -10.73
CA THR A 57 4.93 -4.49 -11.00
C THR A 57 5.33 -4.81 -12.45
N THR A 58 4.81 -4.05 -13.42
CA THR A 58 5.16 -4.25 -14.84
C THR A 58 6.64 -3.96 -15.11
N LEU A 59 7.19 -2.88 -14.54
CA LEU A 59 8.62 -2.56 -14.68
C LEU A 59 9.52 -3.59 -13.98
N ALA A 60 9.11 -4.07 -12.80
CA ALA A 60 9.83 -5.13 -12.09
C ALA A 60 9.84 -6.43 -12.91
N PHE A 61 8.75 -6.76 -13.59
CA PHE A 61 8.65 -7.93 -14.46
C PHE A 61 9.47 -7.75 -15.75
N ALA A 62 9.36 -6.61 -16.42
CA ALA A 62 10.08 -6.31 -17.67
C ALA A 62 11.61 -6.40 -17.52
N ARG A 63 12.16 -5.77 -16.47
CA ARG A 63 13.59 -5.88 -16.15
C ARG A 63 14.04 -7.30 -15.83
N ARG A 64 13.11 -8.16 -15.41
CA ARG A 64 13.41 -9.53 -15.02
C ARG A 64 13.48 -10.46 -16.22
N VAL A 65 12.58 -10.28 -17.18
CA VAL A 65 12.62 -10.94 -18.48
C VAL A 65 13.94 -10.63 -19.18
N GLU A 66 14.39 -9.38 -19.16
CA GLU A 66 15.70 -8.97 -19.72
C GLU A 66 16.90 -9.61 -18.99
N SER A 67 16.75 -9.96 -17.71
CA SER A 67 17.84 -10.51 -16.89
C SER A 67 18.00 -12.04 -16.96
N GLY A 68 17.15 -12.76 -17.71
CA GLY A 68 17.19 -14.23 -17.81
C GLY A 68 17.02 -14.95 -16.46
N SER A 69 16.48 -14.27 -15.45
CA SER A 69 16.32 -14.82 -14.10
C SER A 69 15.33 -15.99 -14.09
N ASN A 70 15.59 -16.98 -13.25
CA ASN A 70 14.70 -18.13 -13.04
C ASN A 70 13.36 -17.67 -12.41
N GLU A 71 12.31 -17.51 -13.22
CA GLU A 71 10.99 -17.00 -12.82
C GLU A 71 10.42 -17.74 -11.59
N ARG A 72 10.69 -19.04 -11.50
CA ARG A 72 10.22 -19.92 -10.42
C ARG A 72 10.78 -19.54 -9.06
N GLU A 73 12.04 -19.13 -8.97
CA GLU A 73 12.67 -18.73 -7.70
C GLU A 73 12.05 -17.43 -7.17
N LEU A 74 11.66 -16.53 -8.07
CA LEU A 74 11.02 -15.27 -7.72
C LEU A 74 9.58 -15.48 -7.24
N ILE A 75 8.82 -16.31 -7.94
CA ILE A 75 7.46 -16.67 -7.53
C ILE A 75 7.50 -17.30 -6.13
N LEU A 76 8.43 -18.22 -5.88
CA LEU A 76 8.62 -18.81 -4.54
C LEU A 76 8.97 -17.77 -3.49
N LYS A 77 9.81 -16.78 -3.82
CA LYS A 77 10.16 -15.68 -2.92
C LYS A 77 8.96 -14.78 -2.60
N VAL A 78 8.13 -14.48 -3.61
CA VAL A 78 6.89 -13.70 -3.43
C VAL A 78 5.89 -14.47 -2.58
N ILE A 79 5.62 -15.74 -2.90
CA ILE A 79 4.71 -16.61 -2.13
C ILE A 79 5.17 -16.72 -0.67
N LYS A 80 6.47 -16.95 -0.43
CA LYS A 80 7.02 -17.02 0.92
C LYS A 80 6.78 -15.74 1.71
N ARG A 81 7.00 -14.58 1.09
CA ARG A 81 6.75 -13.28 1.72
C ARG A 81 5.26 -13.07 2.01
N SER A 82 4.40 -13.34 1.04
CA SER A 82 2.94 -13.24 1.21
C SER A 82 2.44 -14.16 2.31
N ALA A 83 2.92 -15.41 2.36
CA ALA A 83 2.58 -16.38 3.39
C ALA A 83 3.02 -15.94 4.79
N ILE A 84 4.22 -15.36 4.93
CA ILE A 84 4.70 -14.83 6.22
C ILE A 84 3.82 -13.66 6.68
N ILE A 85 3.50 -12.72 5.79
CA ILE A 85 2.64 -11.56 6.12
C ILE A 85 1.23 -12.03 6.50
N PHE A 86 0.68 -12.98 5.74
CA PHE A 86 -0.62 -13.57 6.01
C PHE A 86 -0.65 -14.33 7.34
N ALA A 87 0.36 -15.17 7.60
CA ALA A 87 0.49 -15.90 8.86
C ALA A 87 0.67 -14.95 10.05
N LEU A 88 1.44 -13.87 9.89
CA LEU A 88 1.59 -12.83 10.91
C LEU A 88 0.24 -12.11 11.17
N GLY A 89 -0.51 -11.81 10.11
CA GLY A 89 -1.86 -11.25 10.23
C GLY A 89 -2.83 -12.18 10.96
N LEU A 90 -2.83 -13.48 10.62
CA LEU A 90 -3.61 -14.50 11.33
C LEU A 90 -3.18 -14.64 12.79
N PHE A 91 -1.88 -14.59 13.07
CA PHE A 91 -1.36 -14.64 14.43
C PHE A 91 -1.82 -13.41 15.23
N LEU A 92 -1.66 -12.19 14.69
CA LEU A 92 -2.10 -10.96 15.35
C LEU A 92 -3.63 -10.88 15.53
N ASN A 93 -4.42 -11.45 14.60
CA ASN A 93 -5.87 -11.48 14.71
C ASN A 93 -6.37 -12.58 15.66
N GLY A 94 -5.67 -13.71 15.73
CA GLY A 94 -6.00 -14.84 16.60
C GLY A 94 -5.45 -14.73 18.03
N PHE A 95 -4.49 -13.84 18.30
CA PHE A 95 -3.76 -13.74 19.57
C PHE A 95 -3.73 -12.26 20.04
N PRO A 96 -4.39 -11.83 21.15
CA PRO A 96 -5.19 -12.55 22.13
C PRO A 96 -6.62 -11.99 22.31
N TYR A 97 -7.64 -12.79 21.98
CA TYR A 97 -8.94 -12.76 22.67
C TYR A 97 -8.82 -13.40 24.08
N PHE A 98 -7.78 -13.04 24.85
CA PHE A 98 -7.80 -13.27 26.28
C PHE A 98 -8.64 -12.14 26.87
N HIS A 99 -9.93 -12.41 27.07
CA HIS A 99 -10.70 -11.71 28.08
C HIS A 99 -9.97 -11.90 29.42
N LEU A 100 -9.34 -10.83 29.91
CA LEU A 100 -9.09 -10.60 31.33
C LEU A 100 -10.09 -9.55 31.79
#